data_AF-A0A350PGW3-F1
#
_entry.id   AF-A0A350PGW3-F1
#
_cell.length_a   1.000
_cell.length_b   1.000
_cell.length_c   1.000
_cell.angle_alpha   90.00
_cell.angle_beta   90.00
_cell.angle_gamma   90.00
#
_symmetry.space_group_name_H-M   'P 1'
#
loop_
_entity.id
_entity.type
_entity.pdbx_description
1 polymer ?
#
loop_
_entity_poly.entity_id
_entity_poly.type
_entity_poly.pdbx_seq_one_letter_code
_entity_poly.pdbx_strand_id
1 'polypeptide(L)'
;MKSFFYLRSTSRFKLFKNARFTTVFFLLSFSIINSMVNAQSVNIGKGSYSTVLPAAAVGPQNVHGQNLSPKVSLDFSKPIQTNDFWSSLIFPFFDDAHSSILYAHPLNAKAISSGLQIGYTTNSF
;
A
#
# COMPACT_ATOMS: atom_id res chain seq x y z
N MET A 1 17.92 50.03 -71.79
CA MET A 1 18.65 48.76 -72.01
C MET A 1 19.14 48.26 -70.66
N LYS A 2 18.90 46.97 -70.37
CA LYS A 2 19.38 46.14 -69.23
C LYS A 2 18.62 46.21 -67.89
N SER A 3 17.69 45.26 -67.81
CA SER A 3 17.21 44.52 -66.63
C SER A 3 18.34 44.07 -65.69
N PHE A 4 18.09 44.00 -64.39
CA PHE A 4 18.63 42.93 -63.54
C PHE A 4 17.68 42.62 -62.36
N PHE A 5 17.13 41.42 -62.39
CA PHE A 5 16.45 40.72 -61.29
C PHE A 5 17.45 40.38 -60.17
N TYR A 6 17.04 40.48 -58.90
CA TYR A 6 17.57 39.58 -57.86
C TYR A 6 16.48 39.24 -56.83
N LEU A 7 16.08 37.97 -56.84
CA LEU A 7 15.32 37.29 -55.79
C LEU A 7 16.31 36.73 -54.77
N ARG A 8 16.00 36.86 -53.46
CA ARG A 8 16.35 35.94 -52.35
C ARG A 8 16.05 36.65 -51.02
N SER A 9 15.70 36.03 -49.90
CA SER A 9 15.18 34.72 -49.51
C SER A 9 15.30 34.69 -47.98
N THR A 10 14.24 34.26 -47.30
CA THR A 10 14.21 33.72 -45.93
C THR A 10 14.50 34.62 -44.72
N SER A 11 13.42 34.84 -43.96
CA SER A 11 13.40 35.05 -42.51
C SER A 11 14.37 34.12 -41.79
N ARG A 12 15.27 34.68 -40.97
CA ARG A 12 16.08 33.90 -40.03
C ARG A 12 15.65 34.18 -38.59
N PHE A 13 15.00 33.16 -38.03
CA PHE A 13 14.70 32.94 -36.62
C PHE A 13 15.79 33.48 -35.67
N LYS A 14 15.46 34.49 -34.87
CA LYS A 14 16.24 34.92 -33.70
C LYS A 14 15.81 34.09 -32.49
N LEU A 15 16.31 32.86 -32.36
CA LEU A 15 15.91 31.94 -31.26
C LEU A 15 17.08 31.44 -30.39
N PHE A 16 18.24 32.10 -30.42
CA PHE A 16 19.47 31.56 -29.79
C PHE A 16 20.16 32.42 -28.72
N LYS A 17 19.48 33.38 -28.07
CA LYS A 17 20.08 34.10 -26.92
C LYS A 17 19.65 33.59 -25.54
N ASN A 18 18.43 33.07 -25.40
CA ASN A 18 17.86 32.74 -24.09
C ASN A 18 17.99 31.25 -23.73
N ALA A 19 18.49 30.42 -24.65
CA ALA A 19 18.57 28.97 -24.49
C ALA A 19 19.35 28.56 -23.23
N ARG A 20 20.47 29.24 -22.92
CA ARG A 20 21.29 28.93 -21.73
C ARG A 20 20.55 29.21 -20.41
N PHE A 21 19.76 30.27 -20.35
CA PHE A 21 19.01 30.64 -19.14
C PHE A 21 17.81 29.72 -18.91
N THR A 22 17.11 29.34 -19.98
CA THR A 22 16.01 28.36 -19.92
C THR A 22 16.50 26.96 -19.55
N THR A 23 17.67 26.54 -20.03
CA THR A 23 18.25 25.23 -19.65
C THR A 23 18.64 25.21 -18.17
N VAL A 24 19.25 26.27 -17.63
CA VAL A 24 19.59 26.34 -16.20
C VAL A 24 18.32 26.36 -15.35
N PHE A 25 17.29 27.12 -15.74
CA PHE A 25 16.03 27.14 -15.02
C PHE A 25 15.32 25.78 -15.02
N PHE A 26 15.36 25.07 -16.15
CA PHE A 26 14.82 23.71 -16.28
C PHE A 26 15.58 22.68 -15.43
N LEU A 27 16.92 22.76 -15.39
CA LEU A 27 17.74 21.89 -14.54
C LEU A 27 17.56 22.18 -13.04
N LEU A 28 17.40 23.45 -12.67
CA LEU A 28 17.18 23.86 -11.28
C LEU A 28 15.80 23.40 -10.79
N SER A 29 14.76 23.57 -11.62
CA SER A 29 13.41 23.08 -11.32
C SER A 29 13.35 21.55 -11.30
N PHE A 30 14.09 20.85 -12.17
CA PHE A 30 14.20 19.39 -12.11
C PHE A 30 14.90 18.90 -10.82
N SER A 31 15.95 19.58 -10.33
CA SER A 31 16.58 19.22 -9.05
C SER A 31 15.67 19.40 -7.83
N ILE A 32 14.81 20.42 -7.82
CA ILE A 32 13.90 20.69 -6.70
C ILE A 32 12.79 19.64 -6.60
N ILE A 33 12.37 19.03 -7.72
CA ILE A 33 11.33 17.98 -7.72
C ILE A 33 11.87 16.65 -7.14
N ASN A 34 13.18 16.39 -7.25
CA ASN A 34 13.77 15.13 -6.79
C ASN A 34 13.95 15.04 -5.27
N SER A 35 13.97 16.16 -4.53
CA SER A 35 14.10 16.15 -3.06
C SER A 35 12.83 15.73 -2.32
N MET A 36 11.72 15.52 -3.05
CA MET A 36 10.42 15.15 -2.49
C MET A 36 10.15 13.64 -2.49
N VAL A 37 11.07 12.84 -3.04
CA VAL A 37 10.94 11.38 -3.14
C VAL A 37 11.80 10.71 -2.06
N ASN A 38 11.36 10.80 -0.80
CA ASN A 38 11.85 9.88 0.21
C ASN A 38 11.05 8.58 0.08
N ALA A 39 11.71 7.49 -0.36
CA ALA A 39 11.18 6.16 -0.10
C ALA A 39 11.05 6.03 1.42
N GLN A 40 9.82 5.77 1.91
CA GLN A 40 9.57 5.62 3.35
C GLN A 40 10.08 4.25 3.80
N SER A 41 11.40 4.11 3.82
CA SER A 41 12.11 2.93 4.26
C SER A 41 12.71 3.20 5.63
N VAL A 42 12.49 2.28 6.55
CA VAL A 42 13.10 2.31 7.87
C VAL A 42 14.36 1.45 7.82
N ASN A 43 15.52 2.07 8.08
CA ASN A 43 16.81 1.40 8.06
C ASN A 43 17.06 0.62 9.35
N ILE A 44 17.54 -0.62 9.24
CA ILE A 44 17.93 -1.49 10.35
C ILE A 44 19.29 -2.10 10.02
N GLY A 45 20.35 -1.60 10.66
CA GLY A 45 21.73 -2.00 10.36
C GLY A 45 22.10 -1.70 8.90
N LYS A 46 22.44 -2.74 8.12
CA LYS A 46 22.75 -2.63 6.68
C LYS A 46 21.52 -2.86 5.78
N GLY A 47 20.37 -3.19 6.35
CA GLY A 47 19.13 -3.44 5.61
C GLY A 47 18.07 -2.36 5.84
N SER A 48 16.91 -2.51 5.22
CA SER A 48 15.74 -1.66 5.43
C SER A 48 14.43 -2.42 5.18
N TYR A 49 13.32 -1.89 5.69
CA TYR A 49 11.96 -2.32 5.34
C TYR A 49 11.10 -1.13 4.89
N SER A 50 10.12 -1.37 4.04
CA SER A 50 9.17 -0.34 3.59
C SER A 50 7.96 -0.26 4.52
N THR A 51 7.52 0.95 4.85
CA THR A 51 6.22 1.17 5.49
C THR A 51 5.11 1.50 4.49
N VAL A 52 5.44 1.53 3.20
CA VAL A 52 4.51 1.72 2.09
C VAL A 52 4.30 0.38 1.40
N LEU A 53 3.03 0.01 1.20
CA LEU A 53 2.65 -1.17 0.45
C LEU A 53 3.13 -1.03 -1.01
N PRO A 54 4.00 -1.93 -1.51
CA PRO A 54 4.46 -1.86 -2.89
C PRO A 54 3.32 -1.99 -3.91
N ALA A 55 3.51 -1.44 -5.10
CA ALA A 55 2.57 -1.63 -6.20
C ALA A 55 2.36 -3.14 -6.47
N ALA A 56 1.10 -3.54 -6.69
CA ALA A 56 0.65 -4.92 -6.87
C ALA A 56 0.75 -5.86 -5.65
N ALA A 57 1.24 -5.40 -4.50
CA ALA A 57 1.14 -6.18 -3.26
C ALA A 57 -0.30 -6.17 -2.73
N VAL A 58 -0.77 -7.31 -2.24
CA VAL A 58 -2.09 -7.47 -1.61
C VAL A 58 -1.93 -7.65 -0.10
N GLY A 59 -2.88 -7.11 0.66
CA GLY A 59 -2.95 -7.29 2.10
C GLY A 59 -3.52 -8.67 2.49
N PRO A 60 -3.90 -8.86 3.77
CA PRO A 60 -4.57 -10.06 4.22
C PRO A 60 -5.84 -10.34 3.41
N GLN A 61 -6.04 -11.58 3.01
CA GLN A 61 -7.20 -12.04 2.25
C GLN A 61 -7.85 -13.26 2.90
N ASN A 62 -9.14 -13.48 2.63
CA ASN A 62 -9.83 -14.71 2.98
C ASN A 62 -9.50 -15.84 2.00
N VAL A 63 -10.06 -17.04 2.22
CA VAL A 63 -9.90 -18.20 1.32
C VAL A 63 -10.39 -17.95 -0.12
N HIS A 64 -11.16 -16.90 -0.36
CA HIS A 64 -11.71 -16.51 -1.66
C HIS A 64 -10.93 -15.36 -2.33
N GLY A 65 -9.81 -14.91 -1.73
CA GLY A 65 -9.01 -13.80 -2.27
C GLY A 65 -9.62 -12.41 -2.04
N GLN A 66 -10.64 -12.29 -1.19
CA GLN A 66 -11.23 -11.00 -0.82
C GLN A 66 -10.38 -10.36 0.29
N ASN A 67 -10.07 -9.08 0.16
CA ASN A 67 -9.31 -8.35 1.17
C ASN A 67 -10.07 -8.33 2.51
N LEU A 68 -9.36 -8.64 3.59
CA LEU A 68 -9.90 -8.67 4.94
C LEU A 68 -9.26 -7.58 5.80
N SER A 69 -10.07 -7.06 6.72
CA SER A 69 -9.61 -6.27 7.86
C SER A 69 -10.06 -6.95 9.16
N PRO A 70 -9.23 -6.94 10.20
CA PRO A 70 -9.59 -7.54 11.48
C PRO A 70 -10.74 -6.79 12.14
N LYS A 71 -11.62 -7.54 12.80
CA LYS A 71 -12.70 -6.99 13.63
C LYS A 71 -12.11 -6.57 14.97
N VAL A 72 -11.90 -5.28 15.16
CA VAL A 72 -11.47 -4.70 16.43
C VAL A 72 -12.33 -3.50 16.78
N SER A 73 -12.36 -3.15 18.06
CA SER A 73 -13.02 -1.94 18.53
C SER A 73 -12.28 -0.69 18.06
N LEU A 74 -12.99 0.44 17.97
CA LEU A 74 -12.43 1.71 17.49
C LEU A 74 -11.30 2.26 18.38
N ASP A 75 -11.30 1.90 19.65
CA ASP A 75 -10.32 2.29 20.66
C ASP A 75 -9.10 1.34 20.72
N PHE A 76 -9.09 0.25 19.95
CA PHE A 76 -7.95 -0.66 19.90
C PHE A 76 -6.79 -0.08 19.08
N SER A 77 -5.68 0.24 19.76
CA SER A 77 -4.54 0.96 19.16
C SER A 77 -3.23 0.17 19.10
N LYS A 78 -3.28 -1.16 19.30
CA LYS A 78 -2.10 -2.03 19.36
C LYS A 78 -1.95 -2.85 18.06
N PRO A 79 -0.80 -3.49 17.81
CA PRO A 79 -0.69 -4.47 16.76
C PRO A 79 -1.71 -5.59 16.93
N ILE A 80 -2.41 -5.93 15.84
CA ILE A 80 -3.41 -6.98 15.82
C ILE A 80 -2.71 -8.33 15.97
N GLN A 81 -3.14 -9.15 16.93
CA GLN A 81 -2.58 -10.49 17.04
C GLN A 81 -3.15 -11.42 15.97
N THR A 82 -2.35 -12.38 15.55
CA THR A 82 -2.65 -13.33 14.47
C THR A 82 -2.12 -14.71 14.85
N ASN A 83 -2.54 -15.75 14.13
CA ASN A 83 -2.05 -17.13 14.27
C ASN A 83 -2.23 -17.76 15.66
N ASP A 84 -3.17 -17.24 16.45
CA ASP A 84 -3.58 -17.80 17.73
C ASP A 84 -4.88 -18.63 17.60
N PHE A 85 -5.17 -19.48 18.58
CA PHE A 85 -6.35 -20.37 18.61
C PHE A 85 -7.68 -19.63 18.46
N TRP A 86 -7.72 -18.35 18.84
CA TRP A 86 -8.89 -17.47 18.79
C TRP A 86 -8.92 -16.54 17.57
N SER A 87 -7.95 -16.62 16.66
CA SER A 87 -7.82 -15.67 15.53
C SER A 87 -9.07 -15.61 14.64
N SER A 88 -9.82 -16.71 14.53
CA SER A 88 -11.05 -16.76 13.73
C SER A 88 -12.15 -15.80 14.23
N LEU A 89 -12.07 -15.36 15.49
CA LEU A 89 -12.99 -14.39 16.06
C LEU A 89 -12.85 -13.01 15.41
N ILE A 90 -11.61 -12.59 15.15
CA ILE A 90 -11.29 -11.27 14.59
C ILE A 90 -11.00 -11.33 13.09
N PHE A 91 -10.59 -12.48 12.56
CA PHE A 91 -10.32 -12.71 11.14
C PHE A 91 -11.28 -13.74 10.54
N PRO A 92 -12.27 -13.32 9.73
CA PRO A 92 -13.22 -14.23 9.08
C PRO A 92 -12.60 -14.90 7.85
N PHE A 93 -11.52 -15.68 8.04
CA PHE A 93 -10.77 -16.29 6.94
C PHE A 93 -11.59 -17.29 6.12
N PHE A 94 -12.46 -18.06 6.78
CA PHE A 94 -13.34 -19.07 6.16
C PHE A 94 -14.78 -18.59 5.97
N ASP A 95 -15.00 -17.28 5.81
CA ASP A 95 -16.32 -16.66 5.57
C ASP A 95 -17.35 -16.86 6.70
N ASP A 96 -16.89 -17.19 7.92
CA ASP A 96 -17.72 -17.13 9.12
C ASP A 96 -17.69 -15.71 9.70
N ALA A 97 -18.83 -15.01 9.65
CA ALA A 97 -18.97 -13.65 10.15
C ALA A 97 -18.78 -13.53 11.68
N HIS A 98 -18.67 -14.63 12.42
CA HIS A 98 -18.54 -14.64 13.87
C HIS A 98 -17.20 -15.27 14.26
N SER A 99 -17.17 -16.58 14.50
CA SER A 99 -15.93 -17.33 14.72
C SER A 99 -16.08 -18.78 14.29
N SER A 100 -14.97 -19.45 14.00
CA SER A 100 -14.92 -20.90 14.00
C SER A 100 -15.02 -21.43 15.45
N ILE A 101 -15.00 -22.76 15.63
CA ILE A 101 -14.89 -23.35 16.97
C ILE A 101 -13.52 -22.97 17.54
N LEU A 102 -13.54 -22.40 18.74
CA LEU A 102 -12.37 -21.99 19.52
C LEU A 102 -12.09 -23.07 20.56
N TYR A 103 -10.91 -23.67 20.50
CA TYR A 103 -10.48 -24.72 21.44
C TYR A 103 -9.70 -24.09 22.61
N ALA A 104 -10.42 -23.43 23.50
CA ALA A 104 -9.89 -22.77 24.70
C ALA A 104 -9.84 -23.74 25.89
N HIS A 105 -8.95 -24.73 25.82
CA HIS A 105 -8.90 -25.85 26.77
C HIS A 105 -9.05 -25.41 28.25
N PRO A 106 -9.92 -26.09 29.03
CA PRO A 106 -10.67 -27.30 28.69
C PRO A 106 -11.99 -27.06 27.91
N LEU A 107 -12.33 -25.81 27.64
CA LEU A 107 -13.59 -25.42 27.02
C LEU A 107 -13.46 -25.29 25.50
N ASN A 108 -14.59 -25.50 24.83
CA ASN A 108 -14.78 -25.11 23.44
C ASN A 108 -15.77 -23.95 23.42
N ALA A 109 -15.53 -22.96 22.56
CA ALA A 109 -16.44 -21.83 22.39
C ALA A 109 -16.71 -21.55 20.90
N LYS A 110 -17.88 -21.00 20.58
CA LYS A 110 -18.17 -20.51 19.22
C LYS A 110 -19.07 -19.27 19.30
N ALA A 111 -18.63 -18.17 18.71
CA ALA A 111 -19.46 -16.99 18.53
C ALA A 111 -20.46 -17.25 17.38
N ILE A 112 -21.72 -16.89 17.61
CA ILE A 112 -22.82 -16.93 16.63
C ILE A 112 -23.64 -15.65 16.76
N SER A 113 -24.59 -15.44 15.85
CA SER A 113 -25.40 -14.21 15.84
C SER A 113 -26.25 -14.01 17.09
N SER A 114 -26.64 -15.10 17.76
CA SER A 114 -27.42 -15.05 19.00
C SER A 114 -26.58 -15.04 20.29
N GLY A 115 -25.25 -15.08 20.20
CA GLY A 115 -24.37 -15.04 21.39
C GLY A 115 -23.16 -15.97 21.31
N LEU A 116 -22.71 -16.44 22.48
CA LEU A 116 -21.54 -17.32 22.61
C LEU A 116 -21.98 -18.71 23.06
N GLN A 117 -21.74 -19.71 22.21
CA GLN A 117 -21.89 -21.11 22.59
C GLN A 117 -20.65 -21.54 23.38
N ILE A 118 -20.86 -22.29 24.46
CA ILE A 118 -19.80 -22.87 25.28
C ILE A 118 -20.10 -24.37 25.45
N GLY A 119 -19.07 -25.18 25.31
CA GLY A 119 -19.13 -26.61 25.55
C GLY A 119 -17.79 -27.13 26.06
N TYR A 120 -17.70 -28.44 26.26
CA TYR A 120 -16.46 -29.12 26.59
C TYR A 120 -16.47 -30.49 25.91
N THR A 121 -15.29 -31.01 25.60
CA THR A 121 -15.15 -32.36 25.06
C THR A 121 -14.98 -33.33 26.24
N THR A 122 -15.85 -34.34 26.35
CA THR A 122 -15.79 -35.32 27.46
C THR A 122 -14.59 -36.26 27.35
N ASN A 123 -14.15 -36.58 26.12
CA ASN A 123 -12.98 -37.41 25.84
C ASN A 123 -12.11 -36.77 24.76
N SER A 124 -10.84 -36.51 25.06
CA SER A 124 -9.81 -36.18 24.07
C SER A 124 -9.00 -37.44 23.75
N PHE A 125 -8.85 -37.77 22.46
CA PHE A 125 -8.01 -38.89 22.00
C PHE A 125 -6.52 -38.59 22.15
#